data_AF-F0W268-F1
#
_entry.id   AF-F0W268-F1
#
_cell.length_a   1.000
_cell.length_b   1.000
_cell.length_c   1.000
_cell.angle_alpha   90.00
_cell.angle_beta   90.00
_cell.angle_gamma   90.00
#
_symmetry.space_group_name_H-M   'P 1'
#
loop_
_entity.id
_entity.type
_entity.pdbx_description
1 polymer ?
#
loop_
_entity_poly.entity_id
_entity_poly.type
_entity_poly.pdbx_seq_one_letter_code
_entity_poly.pdbx_strand_id
1 'polypeptide(L)'
;MPECWPGTPPLVDRKSVRETDAKKQAKKAALVVIQRASRKYLMSKPQMSESHAAGRPVLLGVSHAKDVFFWCDFTVLTQVYCDIRVLRKPFGPNMFEYTTEECNDIREPKWEKKCFAPMLSSKCDIVVTLIGITAVRKRVFLGQCIFKLHSGWETQPTIQAPIGKWIFPTRESLLGCDRHVRGSISLQLVPMFSNSFVYVSPFTIVSGIQSVHSNHMSWWRKSSKVSSNFAHLSMENSSIGVGCWGVLTYTHLNIYAQGTAAALMSFQVDKLQIVSNCTSSTPSPTSIEEVEMQQYARRSSGKSYPLRIYAHGELHVLHMSSHAQLCDWIERIAFIGRQVSQCNLPESAIAKV
;
A
#
# COMPACT_ATOMS: atom_id res chain seq x y z
N MET A 1 -10.50 90.11 11.63
CA MET A 1 -9.58 89.26 10.86
C MET A 1 -9.97 87.81 11.10
N PRO A 2 -10.48 87.07 10.09
CA PRO A 2 -10.67 85.63 10.21
C PRO A 2 -9.53 84.88 9.51
N GLU A 3 -9.08 83.81 10.15
CA GLU A 3 -7.98 82.93 9.76
C GLU A 3 -8.34 82.05 8.55
N CYS A 4 -7.42 82.01 7.57
CA CYS A 4 -7.42 81.06 6.47
C CYS A 4 -7.04 79.65 6.97
N TRP A 5 -7.94 78.68 6.76
CA TRP A 5 -7.58 77.25 6.79
C TRP A 5 -7.24 76.75 5.37
N PRO A 6 -6.27 75.83 5.21
CA PRO A 6 -5.78 75.38 3.92
C PRO A 6 -6.74 74.39 3.25
N GLY A 7 -6.83 74.52 1.93
CA GLY A 7 -7.78 73.83 1.07
C GLY A 7 -7.75 72.30 1.18
N THR A 8 -8.96 71.74 1.24
CA THR A 8 -9.23 70.34 0.96
C THR A 8 -8.74 69.99 -0.45
N PRO A 9 -7.92 68.95 -0.64
CA PRO A 9 -7.55 68.51 -1.99
C PRO A 9 -8.81 68.01 -2.72
N PRO A 10 -8.93 68.25 -4.03
CA PRO A 10 -10.09 67.80 -4.80
C PRO A 10 -10.17 66.26 -4.74
N LEU A 11 -11.38 65.76 -4.50
CA LEU A 11 -11.73 64.35 -4.62
C LEU A 11 -11.32 63.87 -6.01
N VAL A 12 -10.23 63.10 -6.07
CA VAL A 12 -9.81 62.40 -7.28
C VAL A 12 -10.90 61.41 -7.61
N ASP A 13 -11.63 61.72 -8.69
CA ASP A 13 -12.69 60.89 -9.25
C ASP A 13 -12.08 59.54 -9.61
N ARG A 14 -12.27 58.53 -8.74
CA ARG A 14 -11.86 57.15 -8.98
C ARG A 14 -12.70 56.66 -10.15
N LYS A 15 -12.21 56.85 -11.37
CA LYS A 15 -12.70 56.17 -12.57
C LYS A 15 -12.69 54.68 -12.25
N SER A 16 -13.87 54.13 -11.96
CA SER A 16 -14.07 52.70 -11.86
C SER A 16 -13.81 52.14 -13.25
N VAL A 17 -12.57 51.72 -13.48
CA VAL A 17 -12.19 51.04 -14.71
C VAL A 17 -13.03 49.77 -14.72
N ARG A 18 -14.14 49.80 -15.48
CA ARG A 18 -15.00 48.65 -15.71
C ARG A 18 -14.12 47.60 -16.37
N GLU A 19 -13.75 46.62 -15.56
CA GLU A 19 -12.91 45.52 -15.98
C GLU A 19 -13.69 44.72 -17.03
N THR A 20 -13.20 44.77 -18.27
CA THR A 20 -13.81 44.06 -19.39
C THR A 20 -13.84 42.56 -19.12
N ASP A 21 -14.87 41.87 -19.60
CA ASP A 21 -15.03 40.43 -19.35
C ASP A 21 -13.83 39.61 -19.87
N ALA A 22 -13.18 40.08 -20.95
CA ALA A 22 -11.92 39.54 -21.44
C ALA A 22 -10.77 39.61 -20.39
N LYS A 23 -10.64 40.72 -19.65
CA LYS A 23 -9.64 40.85 -18.57
C LYS A 23 -9.96 39.94 -17.39
N LYS A 24 -11.24 39.78 -17.03
CA LYS A 24 -11.67 38.84 -15.98
C LYS A 24 -11.38 37.40 -16.38
N GLN A 25 -11.61 37.05 -17.65
CA GLN A 25 -11.36 35.72 -18.17
C GLN A 25 -9.87 35.40 -18.25
N ALA A 26 -9.04 36.36 -18.68
CA ALA A 26 -7.58 36.25 -18.66
C ALA A 26 -7.04 36.09 -17.23
N LYS A 27 -7.55 36.87 -16.26
CA LYS A 27 -7.19 36.72 -14.84
C LYS A 27 -7.57 35.35 -14.30
N LYS A 28 -8.76 34.83 -14.62
CA LYS A 28 -9.17 33.47 -14.24
C LYS A 28 -8.25 32.42 -14.85
N ALA A 29 -7.90 32.54 -16.13
CA ALA A 29 -6.98 31.62 -16.80
C ALA A 29 -5.59 31.63 -16.16
N ALA A 30 -5.02 32.81 -15.91
CA ALA A 30 -3.75 32.97 -15.23
C ALA A 30 -3.78 32.39 -13.80
N LEU A 31 -4.87 32.59 -13.06
CA LEU A 31 -5.04 32.04 -11.72
C LEU A 31 -5.09 30.51 -11.74
N VAL A 32 -5.74 29.91 -12.74
CA VAL A 32 -5.73 28.45 -12.95
C VAL A 32 -4.32 27.94 -13.27
N VAL A 33 -3.56 28.64 -14.12
CA VAL A 33 -2.17 28.27 -14.43
C VAL A 33 -1.28 28.37 -13.19
N ILE A 34 -1.39 29.44 -12.41
CA ILE A 34 -0.65 29.62 -11.15
C ILE A 34 -1.05 28.55 -10.13
N GLN A 35 -2.34 28.24 -9.99
CA GLN A 35 -2.82 27.14 -9.14
C GLN A 35 -2.29 25.78 -9.59
N ARG A 36 -2.20 25.51 -10.90
CA ARG A 36 -1.59 24.28 -11.43
C ARG A 36 -0.09 24.23 -11.13
N ALA A 37 0.63 25.30 -11.43
CA ALA A 37 2.07 25.37 -11.21
C ALA A 37 2.41 25.23 -9.72
N SER A 38 1.69 25.95 -8.85
CA SER A 38 1.86 25.85 -7.39
C SER A 38 1.49 24.48 -6.85
N ARG A 39 0.40 23.84 -7.32
CA ARG A 39 0.07 22.47 -6.89
C ARG A 39 1.08 21.46 -7.38
N LYS A 40 1.48 21.51 -8.66
CA LYS A 40 2.55 20.66 -9.19
C LYS A 40 3.84 20.86 -8.41
N TYR A 41 4.18 22.11 -8.08
CA TYR A 41 5.34 22.45 -7.26
C TYR A 41 5.23 21.92 -5.83
N LEU A 42 4.10 22.12 -5.15
CA LEU A 42 3.83 21.62 -3.79
C LEU A 42 3.81 20.08 -3.72
N MET A 43 3.31 19.42 -4.77
CA MET A 43 3.32 17.95 -4.89
C MET A 43 4.69 17.41 -5.30
N SER A 44 5.50 18.20 -6.01
CA SER A 44 6.87 17.83 -6.42
C SER A 44 7.92 18.14 -5.35
N LYS A 45 7.62 19.07 -4.43
CA LYS A 45 8.51 19.39 -3.33
C LYS A 45 8.49 18.22 -2.36
N PRO A 46 9.63 17.55 -2.12
CA PRO A 46 9.75 16.72 -0.94
C PRO A 46 9.44 17.62 0.25
N GLN A 47 8.45 17.28 1.08
CA GLN A 47 8.43 17.82 2.44
C GLN A 47 9.68 17.25 3.14
N MET A 48 10.80 17.94 2.94
CA MET A 48 12.14 17.50 3.31
C MET A 48 12.42 17.58 4.82
N SER A 49 11.47 18.03 5.65
CA SER A 49 11.81 18.39 7.04
C SER A 49 10.79 18.03 8.11
N GLU A 50 9.69 17.36 7.78
CA GLU A 50 8.81 16.84 8.83
C GLU A 50 8.80 15.33 8.77
N SER A 51 9.30 14.71 9.83
CA SER A 51 9.17 13.29 10.08
C SER A 51 7.70 12.92 9.95
N HIS A 52 7.29 12.39 8.80
CA HIS A 52 5.94 11.88 8.65
C HIS A 52 5.76 10.79 9.72
N ALA A 53 4.78 10.99 10.60
CA ALA A 53 4.39 9.98 11.58
C ALA A 53 3.88 8.70 10.89
N ALA A 54 3.38 8.85 9.65
CA ALA A 54 3.04 7.77 8.74
C ALA A 54 4.32 7.08 8.24
N GLY A 55 4.39 5.76 8.37
CA GLY A 55 5.49 5.00 7.79
C GLY A 55 5.42 4.99 6.27
N ARG A 56 6.51 4.53 5.64
CA ARG A 56 6.68 4.52 4.18
C ARG A 56 6.83 3.09 3.68
N PRO A 57 6.12 2.66 2.63
CA PRO A 57 6.35 1.33 2.07
C PRO A 57 7.80 1.12 1.64
N VAL A 58 8.33 -0.07 1.95
CA VAL A 58 9.70 -0.46 1.66
C VAL A 58 9.77 -1.78 0.93
N LEU A 59 10.89 -1.99 0.25
CA LEU A 59 11.42 -3.33 0.01
C LEU A 59 12.26 -3.72 1.22
N LEU A 60 11.71 -4.66 1.98
CA LEU A 60 12.30 -5.26 3.17
C LEU A 60 13.00 -6.55 2.77
N GLY A 61 14.27 -6.72 3.14
CA GLY A 61 15.01 -7.95 2.91
C GLY A 61 15.96 -8.23 4.05
N VAL A 62 16.16 -9.51 4.37
CA VAL A 62 17.30 -9.93 5.18
C VAL A 62 18.46 -10.13 4.20
N SER A 63 19.61 -9.53 4.46
CA SER A 63 20.75 -9.64 3.54
C SER A 63 21.63 -10.84 3.88
N HIS A 64 22.07 -10.91 5.14
CA HIS A 64 22.91 -12.00 5.62
C HIS A 64 22.84 -12.09 7.14
N ALA A 65 23.27 -13.24 7.67
CA ALA A 65 23.68 -13.36 9.07
C ALA A 65 25.21 -13.47 9.14
N LYS A 66 25.83 -12.75 10.09
CA LYS A 66 27.27 -12.74 10.33
C LYS A 66 27.60 -13.32 11.70
N ASP A 67 28.78 -13.94 11.76
CA ASP A 67 29.37 -14.48 12.99
C ASP A 67 28.43 -15.45 13.72
N VAL A 68 27.70 -16.26 12.93
CA VAL A 68 26.72 -17.20 13.48
C VAL A 68 27.45 -18.38 14.12
N PHE A 69 27.49 -18.38 15.45
CA PHE A 69 28.20 -19.38 16.23
C PHE A 69 27.24 -20.40 16.82
N PHE A 70 27.38 -21.65 16.37
CA PHE A 70 26.59 -22.79 16.80
C PHE A 70 27.28 -23.54 17.93
N TRP A 71 26.65 -23.57 19.10
CA TRP A 71 27.13 -24.30 20.28
C TRP A 71 26.84 -25.80 20.11
N CYS A 72 27.65 -26.50 19.31
CA CYS A 72 27.78 -27.96 19.17
C CYS A 72 26.54 -28.83 18.83
N ASP A 73 25.31 -28.43 19.13
CA ASP A 73 24.08 -29.21 18.94
C ASP A 73 23.41 -28.99 17.57
N PHE A 74 23.92 -28.06 16.77
CA PHE A 74 23.33 -27.66 15.49
C PHE A 74 24.05 -28.24 14.27
N THR A 75 24.91 -29.24 14.47
CA THR A 75 25.60 -29.97 13.38
C THR A 75 24.64 -30.74 12.47
N VAL A 76 23.39 -30.93 12.89
CA VAL A 76 22.33 -31.62 12.14
C VAL A 76 21.50 -30.66 11.27
N LEU A 77 21.79 -29.36 11.32
CA LEU A 77 21.12 -28.40 10.45
C LEU A 77 21.53 -28.66 9.00
N THR A 78 20.54 -28.66 8.11
CA THR A 78 20.73 -28.75 6.66
C THR A 78 20.49 -27.41 5.99
N GLN A 79 19.59 -26.60 6.53
CA GLN A 79 19.20 -25.33 5.94
C GLN A 79 18.83 -24.31 7.03
N VAL A 80 18.85 -23.03 6.68
CA VAL A 80 18.37 -21.94 7.53
C VAL A 80 17.52 -20.96 6.73
N TYR A 81 16.50 -20.40 7.35
CA TYR A 81 15.69 -19.32 6.79
C TYR A 81 15.30 -18.34 7.89
N CYS A 82 14.73 -17.21 7.49
CA CYS A 82 14.23 -16.20 8.40
C CYS A 82 12.70 -16.11 8.30
N ASP A 83 12.03 -16.02 9.46
CA ASP A 83 10.66 -15.50 9.58
C ASP A 83 10.73 -14.02 9.98
N ILE A 84 10.13 -13.15 9.18
CA ILE A 84 10.17 -11.70 9.35
C ILE A 84 8.78 -11.19 9.65
N ARG A 85 8.65 -10.46 10.76
CA ARG A 85 7.39 -9.86 11.23
C ARG A 85 7.55 -8.39 11.53
N VAL A 86 6.65 -7.57 10.99
CA VAL A 86 6.59 -6.13 11.26
C VAL A 86 5.48 -5.88 12.28
N LEU A 87 5.84 -5.36 13.45
CA LEU A 87 4.93 -5.12 14.56
C LEU A 87 4.53 -3.65 14.65
N ARG A 88 3.25 -3.39 14.94
CA ARG A 88 2.77 -2.03 15.22
C ARG A 88 3.12 -1.67 16.67
N LYS A 89 3.76 -0.52 16.90
CA LYS A 89 3.96 0.02 18.28
C LYS A 89 2.65 0.58 18.87
N PRO A 90 2.47 0.57 20.21
CA PRO A 90 3.39 0.04 21.22
C PRO A 90 3.43 -1.50 21.28
N PHE A 91 2.30 -2.20 21.15
CA PHE A 91 2.23 -3.65 20.97
C PHE A 91 0.88 -4.02 20.30
N GLY A 92 0.73 -3.66 19.03
CA GLY A 92 -0.44 -3.98 18.22
C GLY A 92 -0.31 -5.32 17.49
N PRO A 93 -1.37 -5.78 16.80
CA PRO A 93 -1.31 -7.01 16.00
C PRO A 93 -0.22 -6.94 14.92
N ASN A 94 0.28 -8.12 14.51
CA ASN A 94 1.25 -8.25 13.41
C ASN A 94 0.72 -7.49 12.17
N MET A 95 1.51 -6.55 11.65
CA MET A 95 1.14 -5.78 10.46
C MET A 95 1.46 -6.54 9.18
N PHE A 96 2.60 -7.21 9.15
CA PHE A 96 3.11 -7.88 7.96
C PHE A 96 4.03 -9.02 8.37
N GLU A 97 4.00 -10.11 7.61
CA GLU A 97 4.77 -11.31 7.88
C GLU A 97 5.20 -11.97 6.57
N TYR A 98 6.43 -12.44 6.48
CA TYR A 98 6.89 -13.28 5.37
C TYR A 98 8.13 -14.07 5.78
N THR A 99 8.39 -15.16 5.06
CA THR A 99 9.58 -15.97 5.22
C THR A 99 10.54 -15.80 4.03
N THR A 100 11.84 -15.86 4.30
CA THR A 100 12.85 -15.95 3.22
C THR A 100 12.89 -17.35 2.63
N GLU A 101 13.59 -17.46 1.51
CA GLU A 101 14.06 -18.73 0.97
C GLU A 101 14.95 -19.50 1.97
N GLU A 102 14.95 -20.82 1.85
CA GLU A 102 15.84 -21.71 2.58
C GLU A 102 17.26 -21.57 2.02
N CYS A 103 18.23 -21.32 2.89
CA CYS A 103 19.64 -21.21 2.57
C CYS A 103 20.39 -22.46 3.05
N ASN A 104 21.17 -23.09 2.18
CA ASN A 104 21.98 -24.26 2.52
C ASN A 104 23.32 -23.88 3.19
N ASP A 105 23.79 -22.64 3.02
CA ASP A 105 25.01 -22.15 3.68
C ASP A 105 24.67 -21.67 5.10
N ILE A 106 24.83 -22.59 6.06
CA ILE A 106 24.44 -22.36 7.45
C ILE A 106 25.41 -21.41 8.18
N ARG A 107 26.68 -21.34 7.75
CA ARG A 107 27.72 -20.57 8.45
C ARG A 107 27.66 -19.09 8.08
N GLU A 108 27.40 -18.80 6.81
CA GLU A 108 27.26 -17.44 6.30
C GLU A 108 26.01 -17.30 5.44
N PRO A 109 24.80 -17.49 6.02
CA PRO A 109 23.59 -17.48 5.23
C PRO A 109 23.34 -16.11 4.63
N LYS A 110 23.02 -16.11 3.34
CA LYS A 110 22.71 -14.94 2.52
C LYS A 110 21.35 -15.13 1.86
N TRP A 111 20.58 -14.06 1.81
CA TRP A 111 19.29 -14.02 1.16
C TRP A 111 19.22 -12.79 0.26
N GLU A 112 18.66 -12.98 -0.94
CA GLU A 112 18.61 -11.93 -1.96
C GLU A 112 17.21 -11.36 -2.10
N LYS A 113 16.20 -12.16 -1.74
CA LYS A 113 14.80 -11.78 -1.93
C LYS A 113 14.41 -10.64 -0.99
N LYS A 114 13.89 -9.58 -1.59
CA LYS A 114 13.21 -8.48 -0.90
C LYS A 114 11.70 -8.63 -1.10
N CYS A 115 10.93 -8.13 -0.13
CA CYS A 115 9.48 -8.17 -0.15
C CYS A 115 8.92 -6.77 0.13
N PHE A 116 7.80 -6.45 -0.51
CA PHE A 116 7.02 -5.25 -0.17
C PHE A 116 6.57 -5.34 1.28
N ALA A 117 6.89 -4.33 2.09
CA ALA A 117 6.34 -4.15 3.43
C ALA A 117 5.68 -2.76 3.52
N PRO A 118 4.40 -2.68 3.91
CA PRO A 118 3.62 -1.43 3.85
C PRO A 118 4.07 -0.36 4.85
N MET A 119 4.73 -0.75 5.95
CA MET A 119 5.19 0.11 7.06
C MET A 119 4.19 1.22 7.41
N LEU A 120 3.18 0.92 8.21
CA LEU A 120 2.12 1.89 8.52
C LEU A 120 2.56 2.99 9.52
N SER A 121 3.73 2.84 10.16
CA SER A 121 4.31 3.83 11.07
C SER A 121 5.81 3.96 10.82
N SER A 122 6.35 5.18 10.97
CA SER A 122 7.80 5.43 10.97
C SER A 122 8.49 4.91 12.23
N LYS A 123 7.71 4.47 13.22
CA LYS A 123 8.17 3.82 14.45
C LYS A 123 7.51 2.45 14.57
N CYS A 124 8.23 1.41 14.18
CA CYS A 124 7.80 0.03 14.32
C CYS A 124 8.97 -0.84 14.77
N ASP A 125 8.66 -2.06 15.22
CA ASP A 125 9.69 -3.07 15.48
C ASP A 125 9.59 -4.14 14.41
N ILE A 126 10.72 -4.48 13.80
CA ILE A 126 10.83 -5.61 12.88
C ILE A 126 11.51 -6.74 13.63
N VAL A 127 10.80 -7.85 13.77
CA VAL A 127 11.32 -9.07 14.40
C VAL A 127 11.74 -10.01 13.29
N VAL A 128 13.00 -10.44 13.34
CA VAL A 128 13.53 -11.46 12.44
C VAL A 128 13.90 -12.67 13.29
N THR A 129 13.20 -13.79 13.07
CA THR A 129 13.48 -15.06 13.72
C THR A 129 14.32 -15.92 12.79
N LEU A 130 15.53 -16.27 13.20
CA LEU A 130 16.37 -17.22 12.48
C LEU A 130 15.94 -18.65 12.84
N ILE A 131 15.63 -19.45 11.83
CA ILE A 131 15.10 -20.79 11.98
C ILE A 131 15.98 -21.76 11.20
N GLY A 132 16.40 -22.83 11.87
CA GLY A 132 17.13 -23.93 11.26
C GLY A 132 16.20 -25.08 10.90
N ILE A 133 16.51 -25.77 9.82
CA ILE A 133 15.85 -27.01 9.39
C ILE A 133 16.85 -28.14 9.57
N THR A 134 16.45 -29.20 10.27
CA THR A 134 17.27 -30.41 10.41
C THR A 134 17.10 -31.35 9.22
N ALA A 135 17.99 -32.34 9.09
CA ALA A 135 17.86 -33.42 8.11
C ALA A 135 16.49 -34.14 8.15
N VAL A 136 15.84 -34.17 9.31
CA VAL A 136 14.50 -34.76 9.52
C VAL A 136 13.36 -33.76 9.31
N ARG A 137 13.64 -32.62 8.67
CA ARG A 137 12.70 -31.51 8.42
C ARG A 137 12.06 -30.93 9.68
N LYS A 138 12.69 -31.07 10.84
CA LYS A 138 12.25 -30.39 12.07
C LYS A 138 12.77 -28.95 12.07
N ARG A 139 11.91 -28.02 12.49
CA ARG A 139 12.23 -26.60 12.62
C ARG A 139 12.77 -26.29 14.01
N VAL A 140 13.93 -25.67 14.07
CA VAL A 140 14.66 -25.38 15.31
C VAL A 140 14.84 -23.88 15.41
N PHE A 141 14.54 -23.33 16.56
CA PHE A 141 14.80 -21.94 16.87
C PHE A 141 16.31 -21.70 16.99
N LEU A 142 16.84 -20.74 16.25
CA LEU A 142 18.25 -20.34 16.34
C LEU A 142 18.43 -18.99 17.04
N GLY A 143 17.45 -18.09 16.97
CA GLY A 143 17.51 -16.82 17.66
C GLY A 143 16.58 -15.76 17.08
N GLN A 144 16.33 -14.67 17.80
CA GLN A 144 15.55 -13.52 17.31
C GLN A 144 16.39 -12.25 17.31
N CYS A 145 16.30 -11.49 16.22
CA CYS A 145 16.78 -10.12 16.14
C CYS A 145 15.58 -9.17 16.17
N ILE A 146 15.68 -8.10 16.97
CA ILE A 146 14.65 -7.06 17.03
C ILE A 146 15.27 -5.75 16.53
N PHE A 147 14.80 -5.30 15.37
CA PHE A 147 15.17 -4.02 14.77
C PHE A 147 14.16 -2.97 15.22
N LYS A 148 14.55 -2.17 16.20
CA LYS A 148 13.74 -1.05 16.69
C LYS A 148 13.90 0.13 15.74
N LEU A 149 12.93 0.33 14.85
CA LEU A 149 12.96 1.48 13.96
C LEU A 149 12.50 2.74 14.69
N HIS A 150 13.29 3.78 14.49
CA HIS A 150 13.06 5.15 14.94
C HIS A 150 12.97 6.07 13.72
N SER A 151 12.46 7.28 13.91
CA SER A 151 12.41 8.29 12.85
C SER A 151 13.81 8.53 12.26
N GLY A 152 13.91 8.59 10.92
CA GLY A 152 15.19 8.76 10.21
C GLY A 152 15.85 7.45 9.75
N TRP A 153 15.23 6.29 9.99
CA TRP A 153 15.71 5.00 9.47
C TRP A 153 15.89 5.01 7.95
N GLU A 154 15.18 5.89 7.24
CA GLU A 154 15.28 6.06 5.78
C GLU A 154 16.69 6.45 5.30
N THR A 155 17.50 7.04 6.18
CA THR A 155 18.90 7.38 5.90
C THR A 155 19.86 6.20 6.06
N GLN A 156 19.39 5.11 6.66
CA GLN A 156 20.17 3.91 6.95
C GLN A 156 19.60 2.72 6.16
N PRO A 157 20.05 2.51 4.91
CA PRO A 157 19.50 1.46 4.04
C PRO A 157 19.79 0.05 4.56
N THR A 158 20.74 -0.10 5.49
CA THR A 158 21.09 -1.35 6.13
C THR A 158 21.25 -1.14 7.63
N ILE A 159 20.60 -1.99 8.41
CA ILE A 159 20.62 -1.95 9.87
C ILE A 159 21.03 -3.36 10.34
N GLN A 160 21.80 -3.44 11.42
CA GLN A 160 22.26 -4.70 11.98
C GLN A 160 21.77 -4.83 13.42
N ALA A 161 21.36 -6.04 13.80
CA ALA A 161 20.94 -6.34 15.17
C ALA A 161 21.53 -7.69 15.62
N PRO A 162 21.87 -7.83 16.91
CA PRO A 162 22.39 -9.08 17.45
C PRO A 162 21.28 -10.13 17.56
N ILE A 163 21.67 -11.39 17.36
CA ILE A 163 20.81 -12.55 17.58
C ILE A 163 20.65 -12.75 19.09
N GLY A 164 19.40 -12.77 19.55
CA GLY A 164 19.03 -12.89 20.96
C GLY A 164 18.01 -13.98 21.24
N LYS A 165 17.49 -13.95 22.47
CA LYS A 165 16.53 -14.92 23.00
C LYS A 165 15.15 -14.81 22.36
N TRP A 166 14.35 -15.85 22.54
CA TRP A 166 12.94 -15.87 22.16
C TRP A 166 12.14 -14.84 22.96
N ILE A 167 11.51 -13.89 22.25
CA ILE A 167 10.65 -12.85 22.85
C ILE A 167 9.27 -12.86 22.20
N PHE A 168 9.18 -13.04 20.88
CA PHE A 168 7.93 -12.98 20.13
C PHE A 168 7.55 -14.34 19.53
N PRO A 169 6.37 -14.90 19.82
CA PRO A 169 5.98 -16.21 19.31
C PRO A 169 5.83 -16.22 17.79
N THR A 170 6.36 -17.22 17.08
CA THR A 170 6.10 -17.42 15.63
C THR A 170 4.79 -18.15 15.39
N ARG A 171 4.29 -18.16 14.15
CA ARG A 171 3.16 -19.01 13.76
C ARG A 171 3.51 -20.50 13.82
N GLU A 172 4.74 -20.83 13.45
CA GLU A 172 5.22 -22.21 13.46
C GLU A 172 5.65 -22.62 14.86
N SER A 173 5.42 -23.88 15.21
CA SER A 173 5.98 -24.48 16.42
C SER A 173 7.46 -24.79 16.20
N LEU A 174 8.33 -24.18 17.01
CA LEU A 174 9.78 -24.34 16.91
C LEU A 174 10.32 -25.11 18.11
N LEU A 175 11.35 -25.91 17.86
CA LEU A 175 12.08 -26.63 18.90
C LEU A 175 13.21 -25.77 19.48
N GLY A 176 13.54 -25.95 20.75
CA GLY A 176 14.75 -25.38 21.36
C GLY A 176 14.69 -23.87 21.62
N CYS A 177 13.51 -23.31 21.88
CA CYS A 177 13.33 -21.86 22.14
C CYS A 177 14.07 -21.33 23.38
N ASP A 178 14.63 -22.21 24.22
CA ASP A 178 15.46 -21.91 25.40
C ASP A 178 16.91 -21.56 25.04
N ARG A 179 17.38 -21.99 23.86
CA ARG A 179 18.76 -21.77 23.38
C ARG A 179 18.76 -20.83 22.18
N HIS A 180 19.86 -20.10 22.00
CA HIS A 180 20.06 -19.28 20.82
C HIS A 180 21.53 -19.24 20.45
N VAL A 181 21.80 -19.06 19.16
CA VAL A 181 23.14 -18.87 18.61
C VAL A 181 23.62 -17.45 18.86
N ARG A 182 24.93 -17.25 18.85
CA ARG A 182 25.51 -15.90 18.80
C ARG A 182 25.67 -15.48 17.34
N GLY A 183 25.71 -14.18 17.11
CA GLY A 183 25.87 -13.60 15.77
C GLY A 183 24.97 -12.38 15.60
N SER A 184 24.80 -11.97 14.36
CA SER A 184 23.99 -10.80 14.02
C SER A 184 23.33 -10.96 12.66
N ILE A 185 22.17 -10.33 12.49
CA ILE A 185 21.45 -10.29 11.23
C ILE A 185 21.51 -8.87 10.67
N SER A 186 21.74 -8.76 9.36
CA SER A 186 21.70 -7.48 8.64
C SER A 186 20.43 -7.38 7.81
N LEU A 187 19.64 -6.36 8.08
CA LEU A 187 18.37 -6.06 7.44
C LEU A 187 18.57 -4.91 6.43
N GLN A 188 18.05 -5.07 5.22
CA GLN A 188 18.00 -4.04 4.19
C GLN A 188 16.59 -3.44 4.11
N LEU A 189 16.53 -2.10 4.10
CA LEU A 189 15.32 -1.31 3.99
C LEU A 189 15.49 -0.33 2.83
N VAL A 190 14.77 -0.56 1.73
CA VAL A 190 14.81 0.33 0.57
C VAL A 190 13.44 0.99 0.41
N PRO A 191 13.31 2.32 0.64
CA PRO A 191 12.06 3.03 0.41
C PRO A 191 11.60 2.88 -1.04
N MET A 192 10.35 2.46 -1.26
CA MET A 192 9.83 2.26 -2.62
C MET A 192 9.38 3.56 -3.29
N PHE A 193 8.93 4.51 -2.47
CA PHE A 193 8.37 5.77 -2.93
C PHE A 193 9.08 6.90 -2.21
N SER A 194 9.83 7.70 -2.95
CA SER A 194 10.60 8.80 -2.38
C SER A 194 9.68 9.88 -1.81
N ASN A 195 8.59 10.27 -2.50
CA ASN A 195 7.62 11.28 -2.05
C ASN A 195 6.20 11.15 -2.64
N SER A 196 5.88 10.05 -3.32
CA SER A 196 4.66 9.96 -4.16
C SER A 196 3.52 9.15 -3.57
N PHE A 197 3.71 8.48 -2.43
CA PHE A 197 2.66 7.65 -1.83
C PHE A 197 1.75 8.50 -0.95
N VAL A 198 0.45 8.26 -1.09
CA VAL A 198 -0.62 9.05 -0.48
C VAL A 198 -1.37 8.22 0.56
N TYR A 199 -1.50 6.91 0.32
CA TYR A 199 -2.27 6.04 1.20
C TYR A 199 -1.88 4.58 1.06
N VAL A 200 -1.89 3.84 2.16
CA VAL A 200 -1.57 2.41 2.22
C VAL A 200 -2.55 1.74 3.15
N SER A 201 -3.22 0.68 2.68
CA SER A 201 -4.26 0.01 3.46
C SER A 201 -4.45 -1.44 2.98
N PRO A 202 -4.80 -2.37 3.88
CA PRO A 202 -4.92 -3.79 3.56
C PRO A 202 -6.14 -4.09 2.67
N PHE A 203 -6.05 -5.10 1.81
CA PHE A 203 -7.16 -5.65 1.03
C PHE A 203 -7.24 -7.16 1.21
N THR A 204 -8.45 -7.69 1.06
CA THR A 204 -8.65 -9.11 0.79
C THR A 204 -9.03 -9.23 -0.69
N ILE A 205 -8.21 -9.95 -1.47
CA ILE A 205 -8.63 -10.39 -2.80
C ILE A 205 -9.29 -11.74 -2.61
N VAL A 206 -10.59 -11.82 -2.88
CA VAL A 206 -11.26 -13.10 -3.03
C VAL A 206 -11.00 -13.52 -4.47
N SER A 207 -10.13 -14.52 -4.67
CA SER A 207 -9.95 -15.17 -5.98
C SER A 207 -11.25 -15.87 -6.34
N GLY A 208 -12.19 -15.15 -6.95
CA GLY A 208 -13.53 -15.69 -7.12
C GLY A 208 -14.56 -14.71 -7.65
N ILE A 209 -14.28 -14.02 -8.75
CA ILE A 209 -15.31 -13.71 -9.74
C ILE A 209 -14.66 -14.01 -11.09
N GLN A 210 -14.81 -15.26 -11.56
CA GLN A 210 -14.80 -15.50 -12.99
C GLN A 210 -15.69 -14.40 -13.58
N SER A 211 -15.19 -13.63 -14.54
CA SER A 211 -16.05 -12.68 -15.24
C SER A 211 -17.28 -13.48 -15.65
N VAL A 212 -18.43 -13.22 -15.02
CA VAL A 212 -19.68 -13.67 -15.58
C VAL A 212 -19.80 -12.78 -16.80
N HIS A 213 -19.26 -13.27 -17.92
CA HIS A 213 -19.69 -12.86 -19.23
C HIS A 213 -21.20 -13.07 -19.20
N SER A 214 -21.91 -11.99 -18.92
CA SER A 214 -23.34 -11.89 -19.16
C SER A 214 -23.50 -12.17 -20.64
N ASN A 215 -23.78 -13.43 -20.96
CA ASN A 215 -24.09 -13.93 -22.28
C ASN A 215 -25.45 -13.35 -22.66
N HIS A 216 -25.45 -12.10 -23.10
CA HIS A 216 -26.60 -11.50 -23.76
C HIS A 216 -26.15 -10.63 -24.92
N MET A 217 -25.39 -11.23 -25.85
CA MET A 217 -25.49 -11.04 -27.30
C MET A 217 -24.37 -11.83 -28.00
N SER A 218 -24.74 -12.99 -28.54
CA SER A 218 -23.89 -13.79 -29.43
C SER A 218 -24.11 -13.36 -30.88
N TRP A 219 -23.02 -13.14 -31.64
CA TRP A 219 -22.79 -13.85 -32.91
C TRP A 219 -21.35 -13.64 -33.43
N TRP A 220 -20.73 -12.46 -33.35
CA TRP A 220 -19.46 -12.23 -34.06
C TRP A 220 -18.29 -11.89 -33.14
N ARG A 221 -17.49 -12.89 -32.76
CA ARG A 221 -16.02 -12.80 -32.70
C ARG A 221 -15.40 -14.17 -32.42
N LYS A 222 -14.76 -14.72 -33.45
CA LYS A 222 -13.78 -15.81 -33.33
C LYS A 222 -12.49 -15.24 -32.73
N SER A 223 -11.91 -16.02 -31.82
CA SER A 223 -10.48 -16.06 -31.49
C SER A 223 -9.86 -14.85 -30.78
N SER A 224 -9.57 -15.03 -29.48
CA SER A 224 -8.20 -14.90 -28.97
C SER A 224 -8.12 -15.61 -27.61
N LYS A 225 -7.12 -16.49 -27.46
CA LYS A 225 -6.74 -17.11 -26.20
C LYS A 225 -6.34 -16.00 -25.22
N VAL A 226 -7.18 -15.72 -24.23
CA VAL A 226 -6.78 -14.89 -23.09
C VAL A 226 -6.16 -15.81 -22.05
N SER A 227 -4.86 -15.61 -21.82
CA SER A 227 -4.04 -16.23 -20.79
C SER A 227 -4.63 -15.89 -19.41
N SER A 228 -5.24 -16.88 -18.77
CA SER A 228 -5.61 -16.82 -17.35
C SER A 228 -4.43 -17.29 -16.49
N ASN A 229 -3.42 -16.43 -16.33
CA ASN A 229 -2.30 -16.69 -15.40
C ASN A 229 -2.69 -16.61 -13.91
N PHE A 230 -3.98 -16.57 -13.58
CA PHE A 230 -4.49 -16.43 -12.21
C PHE A 230 -4.71 -17.76 -11.48
N ALA A 231 -4.45 -18.90 -12.12
CA ALA A 231 -4.77 -20.22 -11.55
C ALA A 231 -3.78 -20.74 -10.49
N HIS A 232 -2.73 -19.99 -10.12
CA HIS A 232 -1.67 -20.50 -9.23
C HIS A 232 -1.50 -19.78 -7.88
N LEU A 233 -2.43 -18.90 -7.50
CA LEU A 233 -2.52 -18.44 -6.11
C LEU A 233 -3.40 -19.43 -5.33
N SER A 234 -2.88 -20.63 -5.08
CA SER A 234 -3.43 -21.54 -4.08
C SER A 234 -3.30 -20.87 -2.71
N MET A 235 -4.33 -20.15 -2.30
CA MET A 235 -4.50 -19.73 -0.90
C MET A 235 -5.03 -20.93 -0.10
N GLU A 236 -4.23 -22.00 -0.03
CA GLU A 236 -4.39 -22.97 1.05
C GLU A 236 -3.81 -22.34 2.33
N ASN A 237 -4.66 -22.22 3.34
CA ASN A 237 -4.36 -21.85 4.72
C ASN A 237 -4.21 -20.35 5.03
N SER A 238 -5.35 -19.65 5.16
CA SER A 238 -5.71 -19.04 6.46
C SER A 238 -7.03 -18.29 6.36
N SER A 239 -8.02 -18.78 7.10
CA SER A 239 -9.10 -17.94 7.60
C SER A 239 -8.48 -16.73 8.30
N ILE A 240 -8.87 -15.52 7.90
CA ILE A 240 -8.44 -14.23 8.48
C ILE A 240 -7.00 -13.81 8.07
N GLY A 241 -6.75 -13.66 6.76
CA GLY A 241 -5.50 -13.10 6.24
C GLY A 241 -5.74 -11.92 5.31
N VAL A 242 -5.08 -10.79 5.56
CA VAL A 242 -4.93 -9.72 4.56
C VAL A 242 -4.11 -10.29 3.41
N GLY A 243 -4.76 -10.66 2.31
CA GLY A 243 -4.06 -11.26 1.16
C GLY A 243 -3.22 -10.27 0.38
N CYS A 244 -3.60 -8.98 0.39
CA CYS A 244 -2.95 -7.95 -0.42
C CYS A 244 -2.90 -6.59 0.27
N TRP A 245 -2.05 -5.71 -0.23
CA TRP A 245 -1.89 -4.33 0.22
C TRP A 245 -2.03 -3.40 -0.98
N GLY A 246 -2.89 -2.38 -0.87
CA GLY A 246 -2.94 -1.36 -1.91
C GLY A 246 -2.18 -0.13 -1.46
N VAL A 247 -1.40 0.40 -2.39
CA VAL A 247 -0.63 1.62 -2.26
C VAL A 247 -1.13 2.59 -3.30
N LEU A 248 -1.80 3.64 -2.82
CA LEU A 248 -2.21 4.76 -3.63
C LEU A 248 -1.08 5.76 -3.69
N THR A 249 -0.63 6.05 -4.90
CA THR A 249 0.25 7.17 -5.21
C THR A 249 -0.53 8.24 -5.97
N TYR A 250 0.09 9.38 -6.25
CA TYR A 250 -0.55 10.42 -7.07
C TYR A 250 -0.89 9.97 -8.50
N THR A 251 -0.22 8.94 -9.02
CA THR A 251 -0.37 8.50 -10.41
C THR A 251 -0.95 7.10 -10.53
N HIS A 252 -0.67 6.22 -9.57
CA HIS A 252 -1.06 4.81 -9.62
C HIS A 252 -1.67 4.31 -8.32
N LEU A 253 -2.65 3.41 -8.45
CA LEU A 253 -3.04 2.46 -7.40
C LEU A 253 -2.33 1.14 -7.67
N ASN A 254 -1.38 0.78 -6.81
CA ASN A 254 -0.63 -0.48 -6.91
C ASN A 254 -1.13 -1.47 -5.87
N ILE A 255 -1.39 -2.71 -6.27
CA ILE A 255 -1.82 -3.79 -5.38
C ILE A 255 -0.67 -4.79 -5.25
N TYR A 256 -0.21 -5.05 -4.04
CA TYR A 256 0.87 -5.98 -3.71
C TYR A 256 0.31 -7.20 -2.99
N ALA A 257 0.80 -8.40 -3.34
CA ALA A 257 0.57 -9.58 -2.52
C ALA A 257 1.48 -9.56 -1.30
N GLN A 258 1.06 -10.25 -0.25
CA GLN A 258 1.95 -10.54 0.87
C GLN A 258 3.16 -11.36 0.39
N GLY A 259 4.38 -10.94 0.74
CA GLY A 259 5.61 -11.65 0.41
C GLY A 259 6.12 -11.48 -1.03
N THR A 260 5.58 -10.53 -1.81
CA THR A 260 6.08 -10.20 -3.17
C THR A 260 6.76 -8.84 -3.20
N ALA A 261 7.80 -8.67 -4.03
CA ALA A 261 8.40 -7.35 -4.30
C ALA A 261 7.61 -6.56 -5.35
N ALA A 262 7.10 -7.27 -6.35
CA ALA A 262 6.36 -6.68 -7.46
C ALA A 262 4.88 -6.51 -7.12
N ALA A 263 4.28 -5.45 -7.68
CA ALA A 263 2.84 -5.26 -7.63
C ALA A 263 2.16 -6.34 -8.49
N LEU A 264 1.11 -6.95 -7.95
CA LEU A 264 0.21 -7.84 -8.71
C LEU A 264 -0.55 -7.08 -9.78
N MET A 265 -1.01 -5.88 -9.44
CA MET A 265 -1.79 -5.01 -10.32
C MET A 265 -1.35 -3.57 -10.14
N SER A 266 -1.40 -2.79 -11.21
CA SER A 266 -1.14 -1.36 -11.19
C SER A 266 -2.16 -0.65 -12.07
N PHE A 267 -2.85 0.33 -11.50
CA PHE A 267 -3.87 1.08 -12.19
C PHE A 267 -3.52 2.57 -12.22
N GLN A 268 -3.55 3.19 -13.39
CA GLN A 268 -3.36 4.64 -13.50
C GLN A 268 -4.59 5.38 -12.99
N VAL A 269 -4.41 6.26 -12.00
CA VAL A 269 -5.51 6.90 -11.25
C VAL A 269 -6.39 7.78 -12.14
N ASP A 270 -5.84 8.40 -13.17
CA ASP A 270 -6.58 9.20 -14.16
C ASP A 270 -7.49 8.37 -15.06
N LYS A 271 -7.22 7.06 -15.20
CA LYS A 271 -8.01 6.10 -15.97
C LYS A 271 -8.93 5.25 -15.11
N LEU A 272 -8.88 5.42 -13.79
CA LEU A 272 -9.71 4.66 -12.86
C LEU A 272 -11.17 5.13 -12.90
N GLN A 273 -12.08 4.19 -13.11
CA GLN A 273 -13.51 4.41 -12.91
C GLN A 273 -13.98 3.59 -11.73
N ILE A 274 -14.43 4.27 -10.67
CA ILE A 274 -15.04 3.59 -9.52
C ILE A 274 -16.51 3.33 -9.87
N VAL A 275 -16.88 2.06 -9.90
CA VAL A 275 -18.27 1.65 -10.11
C VAL A 275 -18.98 1.69 -8.76
N SER A 276 -19.71 2.77 -8.53
CA SER A 276 -20.55 2.89 -7.34
C SER A 276 -21.80 2.04 -7.55
N ASN A 277 -21.91 0.91 -6.85
CA ASN A 277 -23.19 0.23 -6.72
C ASN A 277 -24.07 1.05 -5.76
N CYS A 278 -24.60 2.17 -6.24
CA CYS A 278 -25.81 2.71 -5.66
C CYS A 278 -26.98 1.82 -6.13
N THR A 279 -27.09 0.61 -5.58
CA THR A 279 -28.39 -0.05 -5.52
C THR A 279 -29.15 0.62 -4.38
N SER A 280 -29.61 1.84 -4.63
CA SER A 280 -30.83 2.37 -4.04
C SER A 280 -32.02 1.65 -4.68
N SER A 281 -32.11 0.35 -4.43
CA SER A 281 -33.26 -0.49 -4.69
C SER A 281 -32.89 -1.85 -4.13
N THR A 282 -33.37 -2.13 -2.94
CA THR A 282 -33.62 -3.49 -2.48
C THR A 282 -34.38 -4.20 -3.61
N PRO A 283 -33.83 -5.21 -4.30
CA PRO A 283 -34.69 -6.19 -4.94
C PRO A 283 -35.32 -6.93 -3.75
N SER A 284 -36.62 -6.77 -3.54
CA SER A 284 -37.35 -7.65 -2.64
C SER A 284 -37.08 -9.09 -3.10
N PRO A 285 -36.51 -9.96 -2.26
CA PRO A 285 -36.28 -11.34 -2.64
C PRO A 285 -37.64 -12.01 -2.86
N THR A 286 -37.87 -12.48 -4.09
CA THR A 286 -39.15 -13.05 -4.53
C THR A 286 -39.34 -14.50 -4.10
N SER A 287 -38.31 -15.15 -3.55
CA SER A 287 -38.38 -16.53 -3.07
C SER A 287 -37.70 -16.70 -1.70
N ILE A 288 -38.31 -17.51 -0.85
CA ILE A 288 -37.84 -17.82 0.51
C ILE A 288 -36.48 -18.54 0.48
N GLU A 289 -36.20 -19.32 -0.57
CA GLU A 289 -34.92 -20.01 -0.76
C GLU A 289 -33.76 -19.05 -1.08
N GLU A 290 -33.98 -17.95 -1.81
CA GLU A 290 -32.95 -16.94 -2.06
C GLU A 290 -32.60 -16.14 -0.79
N VAL A 291 -33.59 -15.93 0.09
CA VAL A 291 -33.38 -15.29 1.40
C VAL A 291 -32.51 -16.18 2.29
N GLU A 292 -32.80 -17.48 2.35
CA GLU A 292 -32.02 -18.41 3.16
C GLU A 292 -30.61 -18.61 2.61
N MET A 293 -30.43 -18.68 1.30
CA MET A 293 -29.10 -18.81 0.67
C MET A 293 -28.25 -17.54 0.84
N GLN A 294 -28.85 -16.35 0.73
CA GLN A 294 -28.17 -15.08 1.04
C GLN A 294 -27.90 -14.91 2.54
N GLN A 295 -28.77 -15.43 3.41
CA GLN A 295 -28.54 -15.43 4.87
C GLN A 295 -27.46 -16.43 5.27
N TYR A 296 -27.35 -17.58 4.60
CA TYR A 296 -26.30 -18.58 4.84
C TYR A 296 -24.92 -18.06 4.40
N ALA A 297 -24.85 -17.36 3.26
CA ALA A 297 -23.63 -16.67 2.81
C ALA A 297 -23.23 -15.50 3.72
N ARG A 298 -24.21 -14.79 4.30
CA ARG A 298 -23.99 -13.71 5.29
C ARG A 298 -23.55 -14.22 6.67
N ARG A 299 -23.91 -15.45 7.04
CA ARG A 299 -23.54 -16.05 8.34
C ARG A 299 -22.16 -16.71 8.34
N SER A 300 -21.62 -17.05 7.18
CA SER A 300 -20.36 -17.82 7.05
C SER A 300 -19.17 -17.01 6.51
N SER A 301 -19.39 -15.82 5.95
CA SER A 301 -18.32 -14.89 5.55
C SER A 301 -18.51 -13.55 6.24
N GLY A 302 -17.49 -13.06 6.95
CA GLY A 302 -17.54 -11.73 7.56
C GLY A 302 -17.95 -10.68 6.52
N LYS A 303 -18.76 -9.69 6.91
CA LYS A 303 -19.22 -8.61 6.02
C LYS A 303 -18.03 -8.01 5.26
N SER A 304 -17.90 -8.35 3.99
CA SER A 304 -16.86 -7.79 3.12
C SER A 304 -17.44 -6.65 2.29
N TYR A 305 -16.65 -5.60 2.09
CA TYR A 305 -17.08 -4.37 1.43
C TYR A 305 -16.35 -4.25 0.09
N PRO A 306 -17.02 -4.50 -1.06
CA PRO A 306 -16.35 -4.57 -2.36
C PRO A 306 -16.12 -3.19 -2.98
N LEU A 307 -14.86 -2.84 -3.24
CA LEU A 307 -14.46 -1.75 -4.13
C LEU A 307 -14.39 -2.27 -5.57
N ARG A 308 -15.25 -1.75 -6.43
CA ARG A 308 -15.31 -2.11 -7.85
C ARG A 308 -14.59 -1.06 -8.68
N ILE A 309 -13.56 -1.50 -9.41
CA ILE A 309 -12.69 -0.67 -10.22
C ILE A 309 -12.79 -1.15 -11.66
N TYR A 310 -13.22 -0.28 -12.56
CA TYR A 310 -13.15 -0.53 -13.99
C TYR A 310 -11.88 0.11 -14.55
N ALA A 311 -11.02 -0.71 -15.14
CA ALA A 311 -9.74 -0.29 -15.71
C ALA A 311 -9.36 -1.23 -16.87
N HIS A 312 -8.72 -0.69 -17.91
CA HIS A 312 -8.27 -1.45 -19.08
C HIS A 312 -9.34 -2.33 -19.75
N GLY A 313 -10.61 -1.94 -19.65
CA GLY A 313 -11.73 -2.71 -20.21
C GLY A 313 -12.28 -3.81 -19.30
N GLU A 314 -11.67 -4.03 -18.13
CA GLU A 314 -12.03 -5.09 -17.19
C GLU A 314 -12.54 -4.54 -15.85
N LEU A 315 -13.42 -5.29 -15.20
CA LEU A 315 -13.94 -4.99 -13.87
C LEU A 315 -13.14 -5.77 -12.82
N HIS A 316 -12.41 -5.06 -11.97
CA HIS A 316 -11.69 -5.61 -10.84
C HIS A 316 -12.49 -5.36 -9.55
N VAL A 317 -12.57 -6.37 -8.69
CA VAL A 317 -13.28 -6.28 -7.40
C VAL A 317 -12.31 -6.56 -6.26
N LEU A 318 -12.08 -5.55 -5.42
CA LEU A 318 -11.20 -5.63 -4.25
C LEU A 318 -12.05 -5.58 -2.97
N HIS A 319 -11.92 -6.55 -2.08
CA HIS A 319 -12.73 -6.60 -0.86
C HIS A 319 -12.01 -5.98 0.34
N MET A 320 -12.78 -5.29 1.18
CA MET A 320 -12.32 -4.62 2.38
C MET A 320 -12.98 -5.18 3.63
N SER A 321 -12.30 -5.01 4.76
CA SER A 321 -12.74 -5.54 6.05
C SER A 321 -13.82 -4.67 6.71
N SER A 322 -13.96 -3.40 6.30
CA SER A 322 -14.95 -2.49 6.86
C SER A 322 -15.49 -1.48 5.85
N HIS A 323 -16.70 -0.98 6.11
CA HIS A 323 -17.32 0.09 5.32
C HIS A 323 -16.49 1.38 5.38
N ALA A 324 -15.96 1.71 6.55
CA ALA A 324 -15.13 2.90 6.74
C ALA A 324 -13.89 2.86 5.82
N GLN A 325 -13.28 1.69 5.68
CA GLN A 325 -12.16 1.48 4.77
C GLN A 325 -12.59 1.71 3.31
N LEU A 326 -13.76 1.21 2.90
CA LEU A 326 -14.32 1.44 1.57
C LEU A 326 -14.53 2.92 1.27
N CYS A 327 -15.17 3.64 2.17
CA CYS A 327 -15.38 5.09 2.03
C CYS A 327 -14.05 5.85 1.91
N ASP A 328 -13.08 5.56 2.80
CA ASP A 328 -11.77 6.23 2.81
C ASP A 328 -11.02 6.00 1.48
N TRP A 329 -11.08 4.78 0.93
CA TRP A 329 -10.50 4.49 -0.39
C TRP A 329 -11.19 5.24 -1.53
N ILE A 330 -12.52 5.23 -1.58
CA ILE A 330 -13.29 5.93 -2.62
C ILE A 330 -12.97 7.43 -2.59
N GLU A 331 -13.00 8.03 -1.40
CA GLU A 331 -12.73 9.45 -1.22
C GLU A 331 -11.31 9.82 -1.65
N ARG A 332 -10.31 9.02 -1.27
CA ARG A 332 -8.90 9.29 -1.63
C ARG A 332 -8.63 9.11 -3.11
N ILE A 333 -9.15 8.06 -3.74
CA ILE A 333 -9.01 7.87 -5.18
C ILE A 333 -9.69 9.03 -5.92
N ALA A 334 -10.91 9.40 -5.53
CA ALA A 334 -11.63 10.52 -6.14
C ALA A 334 -10.93 11.87 -5.92
N PHE A 335 -10.34 12.09 -4.74
CA PHE A 335 -9.54 13.27 -4.44
C PHE A 335 -8.34 13.37 -5.38
N ILE A 336 -7.54 12.29 -5.51
CA ILE A 336 -6.36 12.28 -6.38
C ILE A 336 -6.78 12.39 -7.85
N GLY A 337 -7.79 11.66 -8.29
CA GLY A 337 -8.31 11.74 -9.66
C GLY A 337 -8.69 13.18 -10.04
N ARG A 338 -9.36 13.92 -9.15
CA ARG A 338 -9.66 15.34 -9.37
C ARG A 338 -8.40 16.20 -9.47
N GLN A 339 -7.38 15.94 -8.66
CA GLN A 339 -6.11 16.68 -8.73
C GLN A 339 -5.38 16.42 -10.06
N VAL A 340 -5.36 15.17 -10.53
CA VAL A 340 -4.70 14.80 -11.78
C VAL A 340 -5.41 15.38 -13.00
N SER A 341 -6.75 15.27 -13.07
CA SER A 341 -7.54 15.84 -14.18
C SER A 341 -7.40 17.36 -14.29
N GLN A 342 -7.24 18.07 -13.16
CA GLN A 342 -7.00 19.51 -13.17
C GLN A 342 -5.60 19.88 -13.68
N CYS A 343 -4.63 18.97 -13.60
CA CYS A 343 -3.28 19.16 -14.12
C CYS A 343 -3.14 18.82 -15.61
N ASN A 344 -3.95 17.88 -16.14
CA ASN A 344 -3.82 17.34 -17.51
C ASN A 344 -4.67 18.07 -18.58
N LEU A 345 -5.28 19.21 -18.26
CA LEU A 345 -5.99 20.02 -19.25
C LEU A 345 -5.00 20.56 -20.31
N PRO A 346 -5.25 20.34 -21.61
CA PRO A 346 -4.29 20.66 -22.67
C PRO A 346 -3.97 22.16 -22.71
N GLU A 347 -2.69 22.48 -22.91
CA GLU A 347 -2.20 23.86 -23.09
C GLU A 347 -2.86 24.57 -24.29
N SER A 348 -3.46 23.83 -25.22
CA SER A 348 -4.22 24.41 -26.33
C SER A 348 -5.53 25.10 -25.90
N ALA A 349 -5.99 24.89 -24.66
CA ALA A 349 -7.09 25.65 -24.08
C ALA A 349 -6.64 26.98 -23.43
N ILE A 350 -5.33 27.21 -23.34
CA ILE A 350 -4.78 28.53 -23.05
C ILE A 350 -4.72 29.23 -24.39
N ALA A 351 -5.81 29.93 -24.73
CA ALA A 351 -5.87 30.79 -25.91
C ALA A 351 -4.56 31.59 -25.99
N LYS A 352 -3.89 31.52 -27.16
CA LYS A 352 -2.87 32.50 -27.53
C LYS A 352 -3.53 33.87 -27.39
N VAL A 353 -3.17 34.60 -26.34
CA VAL A 353 -3.47 36.03 -26.18
C VAL A 353 -2.29 36.80 -26.70
#